data_AF-A0A7C9AKB3-F1
#
_entry.id   AF-A0A7C9AKB3-F1
#
_cell.length_a   1.000
_cell.length_b   1.000
_cell.length_c   1.000
_cell.angle_alpha   90.00
_cell.angle_beta   90.00
_cell.angle_gamma   90.00
#
_symmetry.space_group_name_H-M   'P 1'
#
loop_
_entity.id
_entity.type
_entity.pdbx_description
1 polymer ?
#
loop_
_entity_poly.entity_id
_entity_poly.type
_entity_poly.pdbx_seq_one_letter_code
_entity_poly.pdbx_strand_id
1 'polypeptide(L)'
;IPKLLSHRLFPSARYSIWLDSKLRLQQDPLLLLEYFLWRKGHEYAISNHYDRHCVWEEVEWNKKLNKYNRTLIDQQFAFYQADGLKKFNASDPDKLLRSSM
;
A
#
# COMPACT_ATOMS: atom_id res chain seq x y z
N ILE A 1 4.51 -4.64 12.95
CA ILE A 1 3.03 -4.60 13.04
C ILE A 1 2.47 -4.55 11.62
N PRO A 2 1.56 -5.45 11.23
CA PRO A 2 0.90 -5.39 9.92
C PRO A 2 0.18 -4.05 9.76
N LYS A 3 0.48 -3.32 8.67
CA LYS A 3 -0.04 -1.95 8.42
C LYS A 3 -1.57 -1.87 8.38
N LEU A 4 -2.25 -2.99 8.12
CA LEU A 4 -3.72 -3.06 7.99
C LEU A 4 -4.45 -3.52 9.26
N LEU A 5 -3.75 -3.86 10.35
CA LEU A 5 -4.37 -4.39 11.58
C LEU A 5 -4.29 -3.43 12.77
N SER A 6 -4.17 -2.11 12.52
CA SER A 6 -4.13 -1.09 13.57
C SER A 6 -5.35 -1.14 14.48
N HIS A 7 -6.52 -1.47 13.93
CA HIS A 7 -7.78 -1.61 14.68
C HIS A 7 -7.72 -2.64 15.83
N ARG A 8 -6.84 -3.66 15.74
CA ARG A 8 -6.68 -4.66 16.82
C ARG A 8 -5.90 -4.12 18.01
N LEU A 9 -5.03 -3.14 17.78
CA LEU A 9 -4.19 -2.53 18.81
C LEU A 9 -4.83 -1.28 19.41
N PHE A 10 -5.59 -0.54 18.60
CA PHE A 10 -6.22 0.72 18.97
C PHE A 10 -7.71 0.69 18.67
N PRO A 11 -8.52 -0.04 19.47
CA PRO A 11 -9.94 -0.27 19.18
C PRO A 11 -10.78 1.02 19.21
N SER A 12 -10.33 2.04 19.94
CA SER A 12 -11.01 3.34 19.99
C SER A 12 -10.57 4.30 18.88
N ALA A 13 -9.58 3.94 18.07
CA ALA A 13 -9.12 4.78 16.97
C ALA A 13 -10.01 4.60 15.73
N ARG A 14 -10.58 5.71 15.25
CA ARG A 14 -11.43 5.71 14.04
C ARG A 14 -10.63 5.74 12.74
N TYR A 15 -9.46 6.37 12.77
CA TYR A 15 -8.58 6.51 11.61
C TYR A 15 -7.13 6.25 12.04
N SER A 16 -6.31 5.76 11.11
CA SER A 16 -4.86 5.62 11.31
C SER A 16 -4.10 6.09 10.08
N ILE A 17 -3.09 6.94 10.28
CA ILE A 17 -2.18 7.39 9.23
C ILE A 17 -0.84 6.71 9.46
N TRP A 18 -0.36 5.97 8.46
CA TRP A 18 0.96 5.34 8.50
C TRP A 18 1.97 6.20 7.74
N LEU A 19 2.97 6.68 8.46
CA LEU A 19 4.06 7.49 7.93
C LEU A 19 5.37 6.71 8.05
N ASP A 20 6.19 6.71 7.00
CA ASP A 20 7.56 6.22 7.09
C ASP A 20 8.39 7.12 8.01
N SER A 21 9.34 6.54 8.77
CA SER A 21 10.15 7.29 9.73
C SER A 21 11.04 8.36 9.09
N LYS A 22 11.27 8.29 7.78
CA LYS A 22 12.04 9.30 7.04
C LYS A 22 11.18 10.46 6.55
N LEU A 23 9.86 10.37 6.67
CA LEU A 23 8.93 11.39 6.22
C LEU A 23 8.46 12.25 7.39
N ARG A 24 7.96 13.45 7.09
CA ARG A 24 7.31 14.35 8.04
C ARG A 24 6.02 14.89 7.46
N LEU A 25 4.95 14.82 8.24
CA LEU A 25 3.67 15.39 7.86
C LEU A 25 3.77 16.93 7.89
N GLN A 26 3.45 17.57 6.77
CA GLN A 26 3.53 19.04 6.65
C GLN A 26 2.16 19.73 6.85
N GLN A 27 1.06 18.98 6.70
CA GLN A 27 -0.30 19.50 6.78
C GLN A 27 -1.05 18.86 7.95
N ASP A 28 -2.12 19.51 8.40
CA ASP A 28 -3.04 18.94 9.39
C ASP A 28 -3.53 17.53 8.96
N PRO A 29 -3.34 16.49 9.80
CA PRO A 29 -3.88 15.15 9.58
C PRO A 29 -5.37 15.12 9.23
N LEU A 30 -6.19 15.99 9.81
CA LEU A 30 -7.64 16.01 9.58
C LEU A 30 -7.98 16.40 8.15
N LEU A 31 -7.23 17.34 7.56
CA LEU A 31 -7.42 17.75 6.16
C LEU A 31 -7.08 16.63 5.18
N LEU A 32 -6.11 15.79 5.52
CA LEU A 32 -5.79 14.60 4.71
C LEU A 32 -6.94 13.58 4.75
N LEU A 33 -7.50 13.32 5.94
CA LEU A 33 -8.65 12.43 6.09
C LEU A 33 -9.87 12.97 5.36
N GLU A 34 -10.13 14.27 5.48
CA GLU A 34 -11.24 14.93 4.79
C GLU A 34 -11.10 14.78 3.26
N TYR A 35 -9.94 15.17 2.73
CA TYR A 35 -9.71 15.22 1.28
C TYR A 35 -9.70 13.82 0.64
N PHE A 36 -9.00 12.86 1.25
CA PHE A 36 -8.78 11.55 0.65
C PHE A 36 -9.85 10.52 1.02
N LEU A 37 -10.46 10.62 2.21
CA LEU A 37 -11.44 9.63 2.67
C LEU A 37 -12.85 10.22 2.64
N TRP A 38 -13.12 11.29 3.40
CA TRP A 38 -14.49 11.72 3.68
C TRP A 38 -15.22 12.28 2.46
N ARG A 39 -14.57 13.10 1.63
CA ARG A 39 -15.20 13.72 0.45
C ARG A 39 -15.72 12.73 -0.58
N LYS A 40 -15.09 11.55 -0.67
CA LYS A 40 -15.42 10.51 -1.65
C LYS A 40 -15.93 9.21 -1.02
N GLY A 41 -16.03 9.15 0.31
CA GLY A 41 -16.43 7.95 1.03
C GLY A 41 -15.44 6.78 0.87
N HIS A 42 -14.14 7.05 0.73
CA HIS A 42 -13.14 5.98 0.59
C HIS A 42 -12.73 5.42 1.96
N GLU A 43 -12.54 4.10 2.04
CA GLU A 43 -12.12 3.41 3.27
C GLU A 43 -10.63 3.62 3.57
N TYR A 44 -9.79 3.70 2.53
CA TYR A 44 -8.35 3.91 2.66
C TYR A 44 -7.79 4.67 1.45
N ALA A 45 -6.62 5.27 1.65
CA ALA A 45 -5.86 5.93 0.60
C ALA A 45 -4.38 5.55 0.72
N ILE A 46 -3.74 5.29 -0.43
CA ILE A 46 -2.32 4.94 -0.51
C ILE A 46 -1.70 5.84 -1.57
N SER A 47 -0.58 6.48 -1.26
CA SER A 47 0.14 7.29 -2.24
C SER A 47 0.75 6.39 -3.30
N ASN A 48 0.65 6.80 -4.57
CA ASN A 48 1.37 6.10 -5.62
C ASN A 48 2.88 6.21 -5.39
N HIS A 49 3.61 5.14 -5.68
CA HIS A 49 5.06 5.19 -5.65
C HIS A 49 5.55 5.99 -6.87
N TYR A 50 6.63 6.75 -6.71
CA TYR A 50 7.15 7.67 -7.72
C TYR A 50 7.72 6.95 -8.96
N ASP A 51 8.52 5.89 -8.77
CA ASP A 51 9.16 5.18 -9.90
C ASP A 51 8.56 3.82 -10.27
N ARG A 52 8.00 3.08 -9.30
CA ARG A 52 7.64 1.65 -9.47
C ARG A 52 6.15 1.48 -9.32
N HIS A 53 5.52 0.91 -10.34
CA HIS A 53 4.06 0.78 -10.37
C HIS A 53 3.60 -0.68 -10.29
N CYS A 54 4.53 -1.62 -10.13
CA CYS A 54 4.23 -3.04 -10.14
C CYS A 54 5.06 -3.82 -9.12
N VAL A 55 4.42 -4.76 -8.43
CA VAL A 55 5.08 -5.65 -7.44
C VAL A 55 6.22 -6.46 -8.08
N TRP A 56 6.11 -6.80 -9.38
CA TRP A 56 7.15 -7.51 -10.13
C TRP A 56 8.45 -6.71 -10.18
N GLU A 57 8.36 -5.39 -10.39
CA GLU A 57 9.53 -4.52 -10.39
C GLU A 57 10.13 -4.45 -8.98
N GLU A 58 9.28 -4.31 -7.96
CA GLU A 58 9.70 -4.27 -6.56
C GLU A 58 10.47 -5.55 -6.17
N VAL A 59 10.00 -6.73 -6.58
CA VAL A 59 10.68 -8.02 -6.33
C VAL A 59 12.11 -8.02 -6.90
N GLU A 60 12.26 -7.64 -8.17
CA GLU A 60 13.55 -7.62 -8.83
C GLU A 60 14.49 -6.57 -8.23
N TRP A 61 13.97 -5.40 -7.87
CA TRP A 61 14.73 -4.35 -7.19
C TRP A 61 15.19 -4.78 -5.79
N ASN A 62 14.36 -5.48 -5.01
CA ASN A 62 14.74 -5.97 -3.70
C ASN A 62 15.88 -7.02 -3.77
N LYS A 63 15.85 -7.90 -4.78
CA LYS A 63 16.93 -8.88 -5.04
C LYS A 63 18.23 -8.20 -5.49
N LYS A 64 18.13 -7.22 -6.40
CA LYS A 64 19.27 -6.46 -6.91
C LYS A 64 19.98 -5.67 -5.81
N LEU A 65 19.21 -5.01 -4.95
CA LEU A 65 19.74 -4.22 -3.84
C LEU A 65 20.12 -5.06 -2.61
N ASN A 66 19.97 -6.39 -2.69
CA ASN A 66 20.23 -7.33 -1.60
C ASN A 66 19.55 -6.92 -0.28
N LYS A 67 18.35 -6.36 -0.36
CA LYS A 67 17.60 -5.85 0.81
C LYS A 67 17.15 -6.97 1.75
N TYR A 68 16.93 -8.17 1.21
CA TYR A 68 16.47 -9.33 1.95
C TYR A 68 16.93 -10.63 1.28
N ASN A 69 16.76 -11.76 1.97
CA ASN A 69 17.10 -13.08 1.43
C ASN A 69 16.27 -13.36 0.16
N ARG A 70 16.96 -13.65 -0.94
CA ARG A 70 16.36 -13.87 -2.27
C ARG A 70 15.33 -15.01 -2.27
N THR A 71 15.63 -16.11 -1.60
CA THR A 71 14.73 -17.27 -1.51
C THR A 71 13.42 -16.91 -0.81
N LEU A 72 13.49 -16.10 0.26
CA LEU A 72 12.29 -15.65 0.98
C LEU A 72 11.46 -14.66 0.14
N ILE A 73 12.12 -13.79 -0.64
CA ILE A 73 11.43 -12.91 -1.58
C ILE A 73 10.65 -13.74 -2.61
N ASP A 74 11.27 -14.77 -3.18
CA ASP A 74 10.63 -15.65 -4.17
C ASP A 74 9.45 -16.42 -3.59
N GLN A 75 9.59 -16.98 -2.38
CA GLN A 75 8.50 -17.66 -1.68
C GLN A 75 7.31 -16.74 -1.41
N GLN A 76 7.58 -15.53 -0.91
CA GLN A 76 6.53 -14.55 -0.62
C GLN A 76 5.83 -14.09 -1.91
N PHE A 77 6.59 -13.92 -2.99
CA PHE A 77 6.03 -13.52 -4.28
C PHE A 77 5.17 -14.62 -4.88
N ALA A 78 5.62 -15.88 -4.83
CA ALA A 78 4.84 -17.03 -5.26
C ALA A 78 3.53 -17.15 -4.47
N PHE A 79 3.55 -16.88 -3.15
CA PHE A 79 2.35 -16.81 -2.33
C PHE A 79 1.37 -15.75 -2.84
N TYR A 80 1.84 -14.53 -3.14
CA TYR A 80 0.96 -13.50 -3.69
C TYR A 80 0.36 -13.88 -5.04
N GLN A 81 1.14 -14.51 -5.92
CA GLN A 81 0.65 -14.98 -7.21
C GLN A 81 -0.43 -16.06 -7.05
N ALA A 82 -0.24 -16.98 -6.09
CA ALA A 82 -1.23 -18.00 -5.76
C ALA A 82 -2.52 -17.40 -5.18
N ASP A 83 -2.41 -16.30 -4.43
CA ASP A 83 -3.54 -15.54 -3.87
C ASP A 83 -4.22 -14.61 -4.91
N GLY A 84 -3.83 -14.70 -6.18
CA GLY A 84 -4.47 -13.99 -7.29
C GLY A 84 -3.84 -12.65 -7.65
N LEU A 85 -2.64 -12.32 -7.15
CA LEU A 85 -1.91 -11.14 -7.58
C LEU A 85 -1.62 -11.22 -9.09
N LYS A 86 -2.14 -10.26 -9.85
CA LYS A 86 -1.92 -10.11 -11.29
C LYS A 86 -0.94 -8.97 -11.57
N LYS A 87 -0.20 -9.09 -12.67
CA LYS A 87 0.74 -8.06 -13.10
C LYS A 87 -0.04 -6.78 -13.41
N PHE A 88 0.42 -5.65 -12.87
CA PHE A 88 -0.20 -4.37 -13.11
C PHE A 88 -0.21 -4.05 -14.61
N ASN A 89 -1.37 -3.62 -15.12
CA ASN A 89 -1.57 -3.21 -16.50
C ASN A 89 -1.95 -1.72 -16.54
N ALA A 90 -1.05 -0.87 -17.04
CA ALA A 90 -1.27 0.57 -17.08
C ALA A 90 -2.39 1.00 -18.06
N SER A 91 -2.68 0.16 -19.06
CA SER A 91 -3.71 0.38 -20.08
C SER A 91 -5.08 -0.13 -19.65
N ASP A 92 -5.19 -0.77 -18.48
CA ASP A 92 -6.47 -1.23 -17.95
C ASP A 92 -7.34 -0.02 -17.54
N PRO A 93 -8.56 0.13 -18.12
CA PRO A 93 -9.46 1.21 -17.74
C PRO A 93 -9.95 1.09 -16.28
N ASP A 94 -9.97 -0.11 -15.71
CA ASP A 94 -10.38 -0.40 -14.32
C ASP A 94 -9.16 -0.52 -13.37
N LYS A 95 -7.99 0.00 -13.74
CA LYS A 95 -6.76 -0.09 -12.94
C LYS A 95 -6.83 0.52 -11.53
N LEU A 96 -7.82 1.37 -11.28
CA LEU A 96 -8.08 1.92 -9.94
C LEU A 96 -9.05 0.98 -9.22
N LEU A 97 -8.67 0.52 -8.04
CA LEU A 97 -9.58 -0.22 -7.17
C LEU A 97 -10.78 0.69 -6.87
N ARG A 98 -11.99 0.22 -7.20
CA ARG A 98 -13.22 0.89 -6.76
C ARG A 98 -13.27 0.78 -5.24
N SER A 99 -13.51 1.89 -4.54
CA SER A 99 -13.86 1.76 -3.12
C SER A 99 -15.21 1.06 -3.05
N SER A 100 -15.33 0.10 -2.13
CA SER A 100 -16.63 -0.42 -1.70
C SER A 100 -17.51 0.77 -1.34
N MET A 101 -18.76 0.79 -1.83
CA MET A 101 -19.82 1.57 -1.19
C MET A 101 -20.33 0.79 0.01
#